data_AF-A0AAV8WP30-F1
#
_entry.id   AF-A0AAV8WP30-F1
#
_cell.length_a   1.000
_cell.length_b   1.000
_cell.length_c   1.000
_cell.angle_alpha   90.00
_cell.angle_beta   90.00
_cell.angle_gamma   90.00
#
_symmetry.space_group_name_H-M   'P 1'
#
loop_
_entity.id
_entity.type
_entity.pdbx_description
1 polymer ?
#
loop_
_entity_poly.entity_id
_entity_poly.type
_entity_poly.pdbx_seq_one_letter_code
_entity_poly.pdbx_strand_id
1 'polypeptide(L)'
;MQCASDKVVCYFRNSDGSSLARPENLDANLCTHINYAFIIIDESGNLTVQSPTVDITSGNFLKWLQNKNIYTGRFQISLINLK
;
A
#
# COMPACT_ATOMS: atom_id res chain seq x y z
N MET A 1 16.05 15.07 -23.73
CA MET A 1 16.66 13.76 -23.42
C MET A 1 16.12 13.34 -22.05
N GLN A 2 15.07 12.50 -21.99
CA GLN A 2 14.54 12.02 -20.72
C GLN A 2 15.40 10.84 -20.27
N CYS A 3 16.23 11.03 -19.26
CA CYS A 3 16.92 9.91 -18.62
C CYS A 3 15.82 9.07 -17.94
N ALA A 4 15.59 7.85 -18.43
CA ALA A 4 14.63 6.95 -17.81
C ALA A 4 15.22 6.51 -16.47
N SER A 5 14.84 7.18 -15.38
CA SER A 5 15.19 6.77 -14.03
C SER A 5 14.57 5.40 -13.75
N ASP A 6 15.37 4.46 -13.25
CA ASP A 6 14.90 3.12 -12.91
C ASP A 6 13.71 3.19 -11.94
N LYS A 7 12.67 2.41 -12.23
CA LYS A 7 11.46 2.39 -11.40
C LYS A 7 11.50 1.21 -10.46
N VAL A 8 11.67 1.48 -9.17
CA VAL A 8 11.50 0.51 -8.09
C VAL A 8 10.09 0.66 -7.52
N VAL A 9 9.26 -0.38 -7.66
CA VAL A 9 7.87 -0.39 -7.21
C VAL A 9 7.74 -1.31 -6.00
N CYS A 10 7.38 -0.75 -4.86
CA CYS A 10 7.26 -1.46 -3.60
C CYS A 10 5.78 -1.66 -3.23
N TYR A 11 5.46 -2.86 -2.74
CA TYR A 11 4.11 -3.23 -2.33
C TYR A 11 4.06 -3.43 -0.83
N PHE A 12 3.24 -2.63 -0.16
CA PHE A 12 2.85 -2.86 1.21
C PHE A 12 1.62 -3.76 1.20
N ARG A 13 1.83 -5.06 1.40
CA ARG A 13 0.73 -6.03 1.48
C ARG A 13 0.27 -6.15 2.92
N ASN A 14 -0.99 -5.81 3.17
CA ASN A 14 -1.62 -6.19 4.42
C ASN A 14 -2.06 -7.66 4.32
N SER A 15 -1.54 -8.53 5.19
CA SER A 15 -1.92 -9.95 5.24
C SER A 15 -2.28 -10.32 6.66
N ASP A 16 -3.33 -11.12 6.85
CA ASP A 16 -3.86 -11.55 8.16
C ASP A 16 -2.93 -12.49 8.96
N GLY A 17 -1.62 -12.53 8.65
CA GLY A 17 -0.61 -13.40 9.25
C GLY A 17 0.36 -12.68 10.19
N SER A 18 1.00 -13.45 11.07
CA SER A 18 1.91 -13.00 12.15
C SER A 18 3.19 -12.27 11.71
N SER A 19 3.44 -12.15 10.41
CA SER A 19 4.59 -11.43 9.83
C SER A 19 4.16 -10.16 9.10
N LEU A 20 3.28 -9.38 9.72
CA LEU A 20 2.91 -8.05 9.23
C LEU A 20 4.17 -7.18 9.17
N ALA A 21 4.67 -6.94 7.95
CA ALA A 21 5.56 -5.81 7.72
C ALA A 21 4.79 -4.57 8.16
N ARG A 22 5.30 -3.86 9.18
CA ARG A 22 4.69 -2.60 9.58
C ARG A 22 4.99 -1.53 8.53
N PRO A 23 4.08 -0.57 8.28
CA PRO A 23 4.36 0.53 7.36
C PRO A 23 5.66 1.27 7.70
N GLU A 24 6.00 1.29 8.98
CA GLU A 24 7.24 1.88 9.53
C GLU A 24 8.52 1.13 9.14
N ASN A 25 8.45 -0.16 8.77
CA ASN A 25 9.62 -0.96 8.41
C ASN A 25 10.01 -0.82 6.93
N LEU A 26 9.21 -0.10 6.12
CA LEU A 26 9.49 0.12 4.72
C LEU A 26 10.43 1.32 4.57
N ASP A 27 11.68 1.11 4.16
CA ASP A 27 12.55 2.21 3.73
C ASP A 27 12.15 2.65 2.31
N ALA A 28 11.33 3.69 2.22
CA ALA A 28 10.89 4.20 0.93
C ALA A 28 11.96 4.92 0.13
N ASN A 29 13.12 5.25 0.69
CA ASN A 29 14.19 5.83 -0.12
C ASN A 29 14.69 4.83 -1.18
N LEU A 30 14.42 3.54 -0.98
CA LEU A 30 14.68 2.47 -1.95
C LEU A 30 13.64 2.41 -3.08
N CYS A 31 12.48 3.06 -2.93
CA CYS A 31 11.31 2.90 -3.80
C CYS A 31 10.99 4.20 -4.53
N THR A 32 10.70 4.13 -5.83
CA THR A 32 10.18 5.29 -6.59
C THR A 32 8.65 5.32 -6.60
N HIS A 33 8.01 4.17 -6.38
CA HIS A 33 6.56 4.02 -6.27
C HIS A 33 6.23 3.10 -5.10
N ILE A 34 5.24 3.47 -4.29
CA ILE A 34 4.76 2.68 -3.16
C ILE A 34 3.27 2.44 -3.35
N ASN A 35 2.90 1.16 -3.30
CA ASN A 35 1.54 0.67 -3.45
C ASN A 35 1.04 0.10 -2.13
N TYR A 36 -0.09 0.58 -1.62
CA TYR A 36 -0.86 -0.15 -0.61
C TYR A 36 -1.67 -1.25 -1.28
N ALA A 37 -1.47 -2.51 -0.87
CA ALA A 37 -2.07 -3.68 -1.48
C ALA A 37 -2.82 -4.54 -0.42
N PHE A 38 -4.10 -4.87 -0.58
CA PHE A 38 -5.02 -4.47 -1.65
C PHE A 38 -6.32 -3.88 -1.10
N ILE A 39 -6.90 -2.96 -1.87
CA ILE A 39 -8.33 -2.65 -1.78
C ILE A 39 -9.05 -3.60 -2.74
N ILE A 40 -10.09 -4.25 -2.24
CA ILE A 40 -10.88 -5.21 -2.99
C ILE A 40 -12.01 -4.47 -3.71
N ILE A 41 -12.26 -4.85 -4.95
CA ILE A 41 -13.50 -4.53 -5.66
C ILE A 41 -14.45 -5.70 -5.43
N ASP A 42 -15.58 -5.46 -4.76
CA ASP A 42 -16.59 -6.49 -4.50
C ASP A 42 -17.39 -6.85 -5.77
N GLU A 43 -18.23 -7.88 -5.68
CA GLU A 43 -19.07 -8.34 -6.81
C GLU A 43 -20.02 -7.25 -7.34
N SER A 44 -20.38 -6.27 -6.50
CA SER A 44 -21.22 -5.12 -6.86
C SER A 44 -20.41 -3.95 -7.44
N GLY A 45 -19.09 -4.05 -7.50
CA GLY A 45 -18.20 -3.00 -7.97
C GLY A 45 -17.82 -1.95 -6.92
N ASN A 46 -18.15 -2.16 -5.63
CA ASN A 46 -17.75 -1.25 -4.56
C ASN A 46 -16.33 -1.55 -4.07
N LEU A 47 -15.68 -0.52 -3.53
CA LEU A 47 -14.37 -0.64 -2.91
C LEU A 47 -14.50 -1.04 -1.44
N THR A 48 -13.83 -2.11 -1.04
CA THR A 48 -13.74 -2.58 0.34
C THR A 48 -12.29 -2.91 0.72
N VAL A 49 -11.97 -2.87 2.01
CA VAL A 49 -10.64 -3.25 2.51
C VAL A 49 -10.53 -4.76 2.65
N GLN A 50 -9.34 -5.31 2.44
CA GLN A 50 -9.12 -6.75 2.60
C GLN A 50 -9.30 -7.21 4.04
N SER A 51 -8.81 -6.44 5.01
CA SER A 51 -8.87 -6.82 6.43
C SER A 51 -9.27 -5.61 7.28
N PRO A 52 -10.56 -5.41 7.58
CA PRO A 52 -11.02 -4.27 8.36
C PRO A 52 -10.29 -4.14 9.71
N THR A 53 -10.00 -5.25 10.38
CA THR A 53 -9.30 -5.26 11.67
C THR A 53 -7.88 -4.73 11.55
N VAL A 54 -7.16 -5.04 10.47
CA VAL A 54 -5.77 -4.62 10.33
C VAL A 54 -5.67 -3.27 9.63
N ASP A 55 -6.45 -3.04 8.58
CA ASP A 55 -6.47 -1.80 7.81
C ASP A 55 -7.07 -0.64 8.62
N ILE A 56 -8.22 -0.86 9.26
CA ILE A 56 -9.02 0.17 9.93
C ILE A 56 -8.77 0.13 11.44
N THR A 57 -9.06 -0.99 12.12
CA THR A 57 -9.00 -1.04 13.59
C THR A 57 -7.58 -0.88 14.13
N SER A 58 -6.59 -1.50 13.49
CA SER A 58 -5.16 -1.36 13.87
C SER A 58 -4.52 -0.09 13.30
N GLY A 59 -5.24 0.62 12.42
CA GLY A 59 -4.83 1.88 11.83
C GLY A 59 -3.67 1.77 10.86
N ASN A 60 -3.37 0.60 10.29
CA ASN A 60 -2.24 0.44 9.37
C ASN A 60 -2.41 1.30 8.11
N PHE A 61 -3.64 1.45 7.62
CA PHE A 61 -3.92 2.32 6.49
C PHE A 61 -3.63 3.80 6.83
N LEU A 62 -4.02 4.24 8.03
CA LEU A 62 -3.74 5.61 8.49
C LEU A 62 -2.24 5.86 8.71
N LYS A 63 -1.53 4.91 9.30
CA LYS A 63 -0.06 4.97 9.48
C LYS A 63 0.67 5.02 8.14
N TRP A 64 0.24 4.21 7.18
CA TRP A 64 0.75 4.28 5.82
C TRP A 64 0.51 5.65 5.19
N LEU A 65 -0.71 6.20 5.31
CA LEU A 65 -1.03 7.55 4.79
C LEU A 65 -0.18 8.66 5.41
N GLN A 66 0.18 8.56 6.69
CA GLN A 66 1.07 9.53 7.34
C GLN A 66 2.45 9.59 6.69
N ASN A 67 2.97 8.46 6.19
CA ASN A 67 4.26 8.40 5.52
C ASN A 67 4.27 9.11 4.16
N LYS A 68 3.10 9.43 3.58
CA LYS A 68 2.99 10.20 2.33
C LYS A 68 3.71 11.55 2.40
N ASN A 69 3.74 12.19 3.57
CA ASN A 69 4.40 13.49 3.75
C ASN A 69 5.92 13.39 3.80
N ILE A 70 6.46 12.19 4.04
CA ILE A 70 7.88 11.90 4.18
C ILE A 70 8.44 11.42 2.83
N TYR A 71 7.61 10.76 2.02
CA TYR A 71 8.01 10.17 0.75
C TYR A 71 7.84 11.13 -0.42
N THR A 72 8.90 11.28 -1.21
CA THR A 72 8.95 12.12 -2.41
C THR A 72 8.54 11.38 -3.69
N GLY A 73 8.46 10.04 -3.62
CA GLY A 73 8.03 9.16 -4.71
C GLY A 73 6.51 9.13 -4.93
N ARG A 74 6.06 8.26 -5.85
CA ARG A 74 4.62 8.10 -6.12
C ARG A 74 3.96 7.24 -5.05
N PHE A 75 2.84 7.72 -4.54
CA PHE A 75 2.04 7.03 -3.53
C PHE A 75 0.72 6.58 -4.14
N GLN A 76 0.47 5.27 -4.16
CA GLN A 76 -0.58 4.64 -4.95
C GLN A 76 -1.28 3.55 -4.14
N ILE A 77 -2.50 3.20 -4.56
CA ILE A 77 -3.29 2.12 -3.98
C ILE A 77 -3.52 1.08 -5.07
N SER A 78 -3.27 -0.19 -4.76
CA SER A 78 -3.51 -1.30 -5.66
C SER A 78 -4.88 -1.90 -5.40
N LEU A 79 -5.69 -1.97 -6.46
CA LEU A 79 -7.00 -2.61 -6.44
C LEU A 79 -6.87 -4.05 -6.92
N ILE A 80 -7.57 -4.98 -6.27
CA ILE A 80 -7.73 -6.36 -6.74
C ILE A 80 -9.21 -6.69 -6.83
N ASN A 81 -9.60 -7.37 -7.91
CA ASN A 81 -10.94 -7.94 -8.03
C ASN A 81 -10.85 -9.41 -7.61
N LEU A 82 -11.52 -9.76 -6.51
CA LEU A 82 -11.71 -11.15 -6.11
C LEU A 82 -13.04 -11.61 -6.72
N LYS A 83 -13.00 -11.98 -8.00
CA LYS A 83 -14.09 -12.74 -8.61
C LYS A 83 -14.10 -14.18 -8.08
#